data_AF-A0A0N5CE27-F1
#
_entry.id   AF-A0A0N5CE27-F1
#
_cell.length_a   1.000
_cell.length_b   1.000
_cell.length_c   1.000
_cell.angle_alpha   90.00
_cell.angle_beta   90.00
_cell.angle_gamma   90.00
#
_symmetry.space_group_name_H-M   'P 1'
#
loop_
_entity.id
_entity.type
_entity.pdbx_description
1 polymer ?
#
loop_
_entity_poly.entity_id
_entity_poly.type
_entity_poly.pdbx_seq_one_letter_code
_entity_poly.pdbx_strand_id
1 'polypeptide(L)'
;MCCCCCVVIVFCLLASVSNIVNGITCHNYTSSEVSTGALTGQATCSGSYCLYEKIITNGETRIARDCSDIGQIVYTGGYFTDINKCFETTVGDTSYSLKICNSGDYCNYACNSGLAPTQSSTTILLSTLLVIFSIIYSSK
;
A
#
# COMPACT_ATOMS: atom_id res chain seq x y z
N MET A 1 -54.63 -14.68 -5.34
CA MET A 1 -53.87 -13.43 -5.15
C MET A 1 -53.62 -13.29 -3.65
N CYS A 2 -52.44 -13.11 -3.08
CA CYS A 2 -51.12 -12.77 -3.60
C CYS A 2 -50.13 -13.61 -2.77
N CYS A 3 -49.51 -14.57 -3.44
CA CYS A 3 -48.43 -15.40 -2.92
C CYS A 3 -47.11 -14.71 -3.30
N CYS A 4 -46.06 -14.88 -2.49
CA CYS A 4 -44.67 -14.75 -2.92
C CYS A 4 -44.01 -13.35 -2.98
N CYS A 5 -44.27 -12.43 -2.04
CA CYS A 5 -43.46 -11.19 -1.93
C CYS A 5 -42.69 -10.99 -0.61
N CYS A 6 -43.06 -11.65 0.50
CA CYS A 6 -42.44 -11.35 1.80
C CYS A 6 -41.19 -12.19 2.11
N VAL A 7 -41.06 -13.40 1.53
CA VAL A 7 -39.92 -14.31 1.85
C VAL A 7 -38.66 -13.97 1.04
N VAL A 8 -38.80 -13.26 -0.08
CA VAL A 8 -37.66 -12.87 -0.95
C VAL A 8 -36.83 -11.74 -0.33
N ILE A 9 -37.44 -10.88 0.50
CA ILE A 9 -36.76 -9.71 1.06
C ILE A 9 -35.74 -10.11 2.16
N VAL A 10 -35.99 -11.21 2.87
CA VAL A 10 -35.08 -11.68 3.94
C VAL A 10 -33.87 -12.44 3.37
N PHE A 11 -34.03 -13.14 2.24
CA PHE A 11 -32.92 -13.86 1.59
C PHE A 11 -32.00 -12.95 0.75
N CYS A 12 -32.44 -11.76 0.33
CA CYS A 12 -31.58 -10.80 -0.38
C CYS A 12 -30.61 -10.03 0.53
N LEU A 13 -30.82 -10.03 1.85
CA LEU A 13 -29.94 -9.33 2.80
C LEU A 13 -28.75 -10.18 3.28
N LEU A 14 -28.68 -11.45 2.88
CA LEU A 14 -27.56 -12.34 3.25
C LEU A 14 -26.51 -12.51 2.15
N ALA A 15 -26.67 -11.83 0.99
CA ALA A 15 -25.74 -11.93 -0.14
C ALA A 15 -24.62 -10.88 -0.15
N SER A 16 -24.36 -10.21 0.97
CA SER A 16 -23.22 -9.31 1.08
C SER A 16 -22.55 -9.37 2.46
N VAL A 17 -22.15 -10.56 2.89
CA VAL A 17 -20.86 -10.65 3.57
C VAL A 17 -19.79 -10.63 2.48
N SER A 18 -19.66 -9.48 1.82
CA SER A 18 -18.39 -9.13 1.19
C SER A 18 -17.39 -9.24 2.32
N ASN A 19 -16.50 -10.24 2.28
CA ASN A 19 -15.30 -10.17 3.08
C ASN A 19 -14.69 -8.82 2.70
N ILE A 20 -14.84 -7.82 3.58
CA ILE A 20 -14.04 -6.62 3.51
C ILE A 20 -12.65 -7.12 3.89
N VAL A 21 -11.99 -7.75 2.91
CA VAL A 21 -10.56 -7.90 2.92
C VAL A 21 -10.11 -6.45 2.85
N ASN A 22 -9.64 -5.90 3.97
CA ASN A 22 -8.96 -4.60 4.03
C ASN A 22 -7.63 -4.70 3.28
N GLY A 23 -7.67 -5.13 2.02
CA GLY A 23 -6.53 -5.23 1.14
C GLY A 23 -6.35 -3.89 0.44
N ILE A 24 -5.11 -3.44 0.36
CA ILE A 24 -4.77 -2.26 -0.42
C ILE A 24 -4.50 -2.68 -1.86
N THR A 25 -4.80 -1.78 -2.79
CA THR A 25 -4.54 -2.01 -4.21
C THR A 25 -3.08 -1.71 -4.51
N CYS A 26 -2.38 -2.58 -5.21
CA CYS A 26 -0.96 -2.46 -5.52
C CYS A 26 -0.73 -2.37 -7.02
N HIS A 27 0.40 -1.76 -7.43
CA HIS A 27 0.92 -2.03 -8.76
C HIS A 27 1.39 -3.47 -8.83
N ASN A 28 1.03 -4.18 -9.91
CA ASN A 28 1.48 -5.54 -10.20
C ASN A 28 2.10 -5.57 -11.60
N TYR A 29 3.43 -5.63 -11.65
CA TYR A 29 4.15 -5.86 -12.91
C TYR A 29 5.60 -6.25 -12.61
N THR A 30 6.22 -6.90 -13.58
CA THR A 30 7.66 -7.08 -13.63
C THR A 30 8.18 -6.40 -14.90
N SER A 31 9.16 -5.52 -14.77
CA SER A 31 9.92 -5.02 -15.91
C SER A 31 11.38 -5.49 -15.81
N SER A 32 11.86 -6.06 -16.90
CA SER A 32 13.27 -6.27 -17.15
C SER A 32 13.67 -5.24 -18.20
N GLU A 33 14.14 -4.06 -17.79
CA GLU A 33 14.58 -3.05 -18.77
C GLU A 33 16.10 -2.94 -18.77
N VAL A 34 16.69 -3.35 -19.90
CA VAL A 34 17.73 -2.54 -20.53
C VAL A 34 16.99 -1.48 -21.34
N SER A 35 16.71 -0.33 -20.72
CA SER A 35 16.24 0.92 -21.38
C SER A 35 14.86 0.87 -22.08
N THR A 36 13.81 1.47 -21.50
CA THR A 36 12.97 2.53 -22.11
C THR A 36 11.61 2.75 -21.41
N GLY A 37 11.55 2.85 -20.08
CA GLY A 37 10.49 3.48 -19.29
C GLY A 37 9.03 3.26 -19.70
N ALA A 38 8.68 2.17 -20.37
CA ALA A 38 7.39 1.99 -21.02
C ALA A 38 6.71 0.75 -20.44
N LEU A 39 5.98 0.99 -19.34
CA LEU A 39 5.14 0.01 -18.65
C LEU A 39 3.96 -0.40 -19.55
N THR A 40 4.10 -1.46 -20.33
CA THR A 40 2.98 -2.07 -21.05
C THR A 40 2.19 -2.97 -20.08
N GLY A 41 1.02 -2.48 -19.66
CA GLY A 41 0.10 -3.20 -18.78
C GLY A 41 0.38 -2.98 -17.30
N GLN A 42 -0.10 -1.87 -16.74
CA GLN A 42 -0.16 -1.66 -15.29
C GLN A 42 -1.28 -2.53 -14.71
N ALA A 43 -1.02 -3.83 -14.55
CA ALA A 43 -1.93 -4.68 -13.81
C ALA A 43 -1.95 -4.25 -12.34
N THR A 44 -3.04 -4.53 -11.67
CA THR A 44 -3.24 -4.26 -10.25
C THR A 44 -3.59 -5.54 -9.54
N CYS A 45 -3.27 -5.60 -8.25
CA CYS A 45 -3.73 -6.67 -7.38
C CYS A 45 -4.03 -6.13 -5.99
N SER A 46 -4.66 -6.93 -5.14
CA SER A 46 -5.02 -6.55 -3.77
C SER A 46 -4.37 -7.50 -2.78
N GLY A 47 -3.81 -6.95 -1.70
CA GLY A 47 -3.21 -7.73 -0.62
C GLY A 47 -3.01 -6.88 0.63
N SER A 48 -2.53 -7.51 1.70
CA SER A 48 -2.25 -6.82 2.97
C SER A 48 -1.06 -5.84 2.87
N TYR A 49 -0.15 -6.09 1.94
CA TYR A 49 1.04 -5.30 1.66
C TYR A 49 1.28 -5.18 0.17
N CYS A 50 1.82 -4.03 -0.26
CA CYS A 50 2.43 -3.88 -1.57
C CYS A 50 3.94 -3.99 -1.47
N LEU A 51 4.54 -4.70 -2.42
CA LEU A 51 5.97 -4.95 -2.53
C LEU A 51 6.56 -4.18 -3.71
N TYR A 52 7.76 -3.65 -3.52
CA TYR A 52 8.61 -3.12 -4.57
C TYR A 52 10.01 -3.69 -4.41
N GLU A 53 10.54 -4.23 -5.50
CA GLU A 53 11.88 -4.79 -5.58
C GLU A 53 12.56 -4.23 -6.83
N LYS A 54 13.71 -3.61 -6.65
CA LYS A 54 14.63 -3.28 -7.73
C LYS A 54 15.95 -3.99 -7.47
N ILE A 55 16.36 -4.80 -8.43
CA ILE A 55 17.58 -5.60 -8.38
C ILE A 55 18.46 -5.14 -9.53
N ILE A 56 19.69 -4.77 -9.23
CA ILE A 56 20.72 -4.46 -10.22
C ILE A 56 21.83 -5.49 -10.09
N THR A 57 22.04 -6.32 -11.10
CA THR A 57 23.12 -7.31 -11.15
C THR A 57 23.91 -7.12 -12.43
N ASN A 58 25.23 -6.91 -12.34
CA ASN A 58 26.10 -6.71 -13.51
C ASN A 58 25.61 -5.60 -14.48
N GLY A 59 24.97 -4.56 -13.94
CA GLY A 59 24.40 -3.45 -14.73
C GLY A 59 23.00 -3.72 -15.32
N GLU A 60 22.49 -4.95 -15.24
CA GLU A 60 21.12 -5.26 -15.64
C GLU A 60 20.15 -4.91 -14.51
N THR A 61 19.08 -4.18 -14.84
CA THR A 61 18.06 -3.77 -13.87
C THR A 61 16.77 -4.55 -14.06
N ARG A 62 16.31 -5.17 -12.98
CA ARG A 62 14.99 -5.79 -12.86
C ARG A 62 14.17 -5.05 -11.82
N ILE A 63 12.93 -4.72 -12.15
CA ILE A 63 11.95 -4.16 -11.22
C ILE A 63 10.76 -5.10 -11.13
N ALA A 64 10.37 -5.46 -9.92
CA ALA A 64 9.15 -6.22 -9.65
C ALA A 64 8.28 -5.45 -8.65
N ARG A 65 6.98 -5.53 -8.87
CA ARG A 65 5.95 -4.97 -8.00
C ARG A 65 4.83 -5.98 -7.88
N ASP A 66 4.39 -6.21 -6.66
CA ASP A 66 3.37 -7.21 -6.37
C ASP A 66 2.59 -6.86 -5.09
N CYS A 67 1.56 -7.64 -4.81
CA CYS A 67 0.87 -7.70 -3.52
C CYS A 67 1.32 -8.93 -2.74
N SER A 68 1.23 -8.85 -1.41
CA SER A 68 1.53 -9.96 -0.52
C SER A 68 0.64 -9.89 0.72
N ASP A 69 0.32 -11.05 1.28
CA ASP A 69 -0.29 -11.16 2.60
C ASP A 69 0.75 -11.22 3.73
N ILE A 70 2.03 -11.35 3.36
CA ILE A 70 3.16 -11.42 4.28
C ILE A 70 4.04 -10.18 4.10
N GLY A 71 4.28 -9.45 5.19
CA GLY A 71 5.17 -8.29 5.22
C GLY A 71 6.64 -8.67 5.21
N GLN A 72 7.09 -9.43 4.21
CA GLN A 72 8.48 -9.89 4.08
C GLN A 72 8.89 -9.97 2.61
N ILE A 73 10.13 -9.56 2.33
CA ILE A 73 10.82 -9.82 1.07
C ILE A 73 12.06 -10.68 1.36
N VAL A 74 12.25 -11.74 0.58
CA VAL A 74 13.43 -12.61 0.65
C VAL A 74 14.42 -12.20 -0.43
N TYR A 75 15.67 -11.95 -0.06
CA TYR A 75 16.74 -11.62 -0.99
C TYR A 75 18.02 -12.38 -0.62
N THR A 76 19.05 -12.34 -1.47
CA THR A 76 20.28 -13.14 -1.26
C THR A 76 20.98 -12.85 0.07
N GLY A 77 20.82 -11.65 0.65
CA GLY A 77 21.39 -11.29 1.94
C GLY A 77 20.52 -11.63 3.17
N GLY A 78 19.32 -12.18 2.97
CA GLY A 78 18.40 -12.55 4.06
C GLY A 78 16.96 -12.10 3.82
N TYR A 79 16.37 -11.49 4.85
CA TYR A 79 14.97 -11.09 4.86
C TYR A 79 14.84 -9.59 5.18
N PHE A 80 13.94 -8.91 4.48
CA PHE A 80 13.55 -7.55 4.77
C PHE A 80 12.08 -7.53 5.24
N THR A 81 11.80 -6.87 6.37
CA THR A 81 10.46 -6.88 7.02
C THR A 81 9.97 -5.51 7.50
N ASP A 82 10.76 -4.45 7.31
CA ASP A 82 10.36 -3.10 7.75
C ASP A 82 9.27 -2.53 6.82
N ILE A 83 8.10 -2.25 7.38
CA ILE A 83 6.95 -1.73 6.63
C ILE A 83 7.03 -0.21 6.50
N ASN A 84 6.63 0.31 5.34
CA ASN A 84 6.64 1.72 4.95
C ASN A 84 8.03 2.37 4.99
N LYS A 85 9.08 1.56 4.83
CA LYS A 85 10.47 2.03 4.69
C LYS A 85 11.09 1.47 3.42
N CYS A 86 12.05 2.22 2.91
CA CYS A 86 12.95 1.75 1.87
C CYS A 86 14.20 1.13 2.49
N PHE A 87 14.68 0.06 1.88
CA PHE A 87 15.89 -0.63 2.26
C PHE A 87 16.77 -0.81 1.06
N GLU A 88 18.00 -0.31 1.15
CA GLU A 88 18.98 -0.36 0.07
C GLU A 88 20.24 -1.06 0.59
N THR A 89 20.70 -2.08 -0.14
CA THR A 89 21.89 -2.85 0.23
C THR A 89 22.54 -3.47 -1.00
N THR A 90 23.81 -3.84 -0.86
CA THR A 90 24.55 -4.57 -1.89
C THR A 90 25.10 -5.87 -1.30
N VAL A 91 24.95 -6.98 -2.03
CA VAL A 91 25.48 -8.30 -1.68
C VAL A 91 26.22 -8.84 -2.89
N GLY A 92 27.54 -8.94 -2.81
CA GLY A 92 28.39 -9.22 -3.98
C GLY A 92 28.19 -8.17 -5.07
N ASP A 93 27.97 -8.62 -6.30
CA ASP A 93 27.74 -7.75 -7.47
C ASP A 93 26.25 -7.37 -7.67
N THR A 94 25.41 -7.64 -6.68
CA THR A 94 23.96 -7.36 -6.75
C THR A 94 23.55 -6.28 -5.75
N SER A 95 22.96 -5.21 -6.27
CA SER A 95 22.35 -4.15 -5.47
C SER A 95 20.83 -4.31 -5.42
N TYR A 96 20.26 -4.10 -4.25
CA TYR A 96 18.83 -4.22 -3.95
C TYR A 96 18.29 -2.88 -3.47
N SER A 97 17.10 -2.53 -3.94
CA SER A 97 16.27 -1.46 -3.37
C SER A 97 14.88 -2.03 -3.16
N LEU A 98 14.54 -2.27 -1.89
CA LEU A 98 13.37 -3.02 -1.45
C LEU A 98 12.43 -2.10 -0.67
N LYS A 99 11.12 -2.34 -0.80
CA LYS A 99 10.10 -1.67 0.00
C LYS A 99 8.89 -2.57 0.19
N ILE A 100 8.42 -2.61 1.42
CA ILE A 100 7.13 -3.17 1.82
C ILE A 100 6.29 -1.99 2.28
N CYS A 101 5.03 -1.89 1.88
CA CYS A 101 4.17 -0.83 2.37
C CYS A 101 2.73 -1.27 2.50
N ASN A 102 2.03 -0.62 3.44
CA ASN A 102 0.60 -0.77 3.66
C ASN A 102 -0.09 0.58 3.89
N SER A 103 0.57 1.69 3.53
CA SER A 103 0.14 3.05 3.83
C SER A 103 -1.04 3.55 2.97
N GLY A 104 -1.48 2.77 1.99
CA GLY A 104 -2.57 3.11 1.07
C GLY A 104 -2.36 2.48 -0.31
N ASP A 105 -3.34 2.68 -1.18
CA ASP A 105 -3.28 2.17 -2.56
C ASP A 105 -2.04 2.68 -3.30
N TYR A 106 -1.44 1.79 -4.09
CA TYR A 106 -0.29 2.04 -4.95
C TYR A 106 0.95 2.54 -4.22
N CYS A 107 1.08 2.25 -2.92
CA CYS A 107 2.20 2.69 -2.11
C CYS A 107 3.56 2.10 -2.54
N ASN A 108 3.59 1.05 -3.37
CA ASN A 108 4.81 0.40 -3.85
C ASN A 108 5.51 1.16 -5.00
N TYR A 109 5.47 2.49 -4.98
CA TYR A 109 6.34 3.34 -5.80
C TYR A 109 7.82 3.13 -5.47
N ALA A 110 8.70 3.50 -6.42
CA ALA A 110 10.13 3.26 -6.29
C ALA A 110 10.73 3.99 -5.08
N CYS A 111 11.75 3.40 -4.45
CA CYS A 111 12.50 4.12 -3.42
C CYS A 111 13.13 5.40 -3.99
N ASN A 112 13.13 6.46 -3.19
CA ASN A 112 13.60 7.80 -3.57
C ASN A 112 12.83 8.45 -4.74
N SER A 113 11.63 7.97 -5.07
CA SER A 113 10.68 8.79 -5.85
C SER A 113 10.41 10.07 -5.07
N GLY A 114 10.54 11.24 -5.67
CA GLY A 114 10.16 12.54 -5.06
C GLY A 114 8.67 12.65 -4.66
N LEU A 115 7.93 11.54 -4.74
CA LEU A 115 6.53 11.32 -4.37
C LEU A 115 6.38 10.55 -3.06
N ALA A 116 7.44 10.38 -2.26
CA ALA A 116 7.28 9.83 -0.92
C ALA A 116 6.24 10.66 -0.15
N PRO A 117 5.14 10.07 0.37
CA PRO A 117 4.20 10.81 1.17
C PRO A 117 4.97 11.24 2.40
N THR A 118 5.23 12.55 2.49
CA THR A 118 5.61 13.19 3.74
C THR A 118 4.57 12.74 4.74
N GLN A 119 4.97 11.93 5.71
CA GLN A 119 4.11 11.53 6.82
C GLN A 119 3.87 12.81 7.62
N SER A 120 2.86 13.58 7.20
CA SER A 120 2.44 14.81 7.85
C SER A 120 1.85 14.40 9.19
N SER A 121 2.72 14.33 10.19
CA SER A 121 2.32 14.28 11.59
C SER A 121 1.80 15.68 11.97
N THR A 122 0.73 16.12 11.33
CA THR A 122 -0.09 17.20 11.88
C THR A 122 -0.83 16.63 13.07
N THR A 123 -0.14 16.64 14.21
CA THR A 123 -0.74 16.59 15.53
C THR A 123 -1.95 17.54 15.53
N ILE A 124 -3.12 16.96 15.78
CA ILE A 124 -4.39 17.65 15.95
C ILE A 124 -4.26 18.57 17.17
N LEU A 125 -3.81 19.80 16.94
CA LEU A 125 -3.71 20.87 17.95
C LEU A 125 -4.83 21.91 17.82
N LEU A 126 -5.87 21.60 17.02
CA LEU A 126 -6.99 22.53 16.80
C LEU A 126 -8.21 22.29 17.71
N SER A 127 -8.28 21.19 18.46
CA SER A 127 -9.45 20.86 19.30
C SER A 127 -9.44 21.50 20.69
N THR A 128 -8.31 22.05 21.16
CA THR A 128 -8.24 22.71 22.48
C THR A 128 -8.61 24.19 22.46
N LEU A 129 -8.48 24.87 21.32
CA LEU A 129 -8.85 26.29 21.19
C LEU A 129 -10.36 26.51 21.22
N LEU A 130 -11.17 25.60 20.64
CA LEU A 130 -12.63 25.74 20.65
C LEU A 130 -13.22 25.56 22.05
N VAL A 131 -12.69 24.64 22.86
CA VAL A 131 -13.18 24.40 24.24
C VAL A 131 -12.93 25.62 25.13
N ILE A 132 -11.79 26.29 24.98
CA ILE A 132 -11.48 27.50 25.76
C ILE A 132 -12.41 28.66 25.37
N PHE A 133 -12.70 28.85 24.07
CA PHE A 133 -13.65 29.87 23.64
C PHE A 133 -15.08 29.60 24.13
N SER A 134 -15.53 28.34 24.19
CA SER A 134 -16.87 27.99 24.72
C SER A 134 -17.02 28.29 26.23
N ILE A 135 -15.96 28.09 27.01
CA ILE A 135 -15.96 28.36 28.46
C ILE A 135 -15.95 29.88 28.73
N ILE A 136 -15.18 30.64 27.94
CA ILE A 136 -15.12 32.10 28.08
C ILE A 136 -16.44 32.76 27.67
N TYR A 137 -17.13 32.26 26.64
CA TYR A 137 -18.40 32.84 26.18
C TYR A 137 -19.59 32.50 27.09
N SER A 138 -19.56 31.36 27.79
CA SER A 138 -20.63 30.96 28.72
C SER A 138 -20.53 31.64 30.11
N SER A 139 -19.46 32.39 30.37
CA SER A 139 -19.21 33.05 31.66
C SER A 139 -19.50 34.57 31.62
N LYS A 140 -20.26 35.02 30.62
CA LYS A 140 -20.64 36.44 30.46
C LYS A 140 -22.15 36.59 30.34
#